data_AF-A0A9D9D5F1-F1
#
_entry.id   AF-A0A9D9D5F1-F1
#
_cell.length_a   1.000
_cell.length_b   1.000
_cell.length_c   1.000
_cell.angle_alpha   90.00
_cell.angle_beta   90.00
_cell.angle_gamma   90.00
#
_symmetry.space_group_name_H-M   'P 1'
#
loop_
_entity.id
_entity.type
_entity.pdbx_description
1 polymer ?
#
loop_
_entity_poly.entity_id
_entity_poly.type
_entity_poly.pdbx_seq_one_letter_code
_entity_poly.pdbx_strand_id
1 'polypeptide(L)'
;MAEEKVYDGIDKVAILFKTLGFHLAAQLFKGISPQDLHRIKLRMEAIGEVPFKVKRSILEEFYVTFIQEKVKPAGKETRKPFEFLERLTDEQVAYLISNEPPRIMALTIAQLDVDRQSKVIQLLDPTIQPKVLTEMGNLDDIPLEGVVSIASELKEKANFLPKESEFSRGGGKSVAGILSRLRPSDEKRFLEYLEKEAPELVKEVKRYYITFEDLVKLPSGILADVLKSVEVSDIAYALKGQPDNIQEKFINVLPQRTRIILEDEMKLIEGPQPRRKVEAAQKKIVDKARELEREGRFSLQDLLEEDVIE
;
A
#
# COMPACT_ATOMS: atom_id res chain seq x y z
N MET A 1 54.60 4.55 39.93
CA MET A 1 53.48 4.52 38.97
C MET A 1 53.66 5.75 38.09
N ALA A 2 53.92 5.59 36.80
CA ALA A 2 54.09 6.75 35.91
C ALA A 2 52.72 7.41 35.70
N GLU A 3 52.61 8.71 35.96
CA GLU A 3 51.40 9.48 35.70
C GLU A 3 50.98 9.33 34.23
N GLU A 4 49.73 8.94 34.01
CA GLU A 4 49.18 8.77 32.69
C GLU A 4 49.01 10.16 32.07
N LYS A 5 49.92 10.50 31.13
CA LYS A 5 49.92 11.81 30.48
C LYS A 5 48.59 12.00 29.75
N VAL A 6 47.80 12.98 30.19
CA VAL A 6 46.52 13.33 29.58
C VAL A 6 46.80 14.13 28.31
N TYR A 7 46.30 13.65 27.17
CA TYR A 7 46.43 14.31 25.87
C TYR A 7 45.14 15.04 25.51
N ASP A 8 45.27 16.28 25.05
CA ASP A 8 44.16 17.07 24.55
C ASP A 8 43.67 16.55 23.18
N GLY A 9 42.52 17.03 22.70
CA GLY A 9 41.93 16.54 21.45
C GLY A 9 42.84 16.72 20.22
N ILE A 10 43.61 17.81 20.15
CA ILE A 10 44.53 18.09 19.03
C ILE A 10 45.76 17.19 19.12
N ASP A 11 46.23 16.89 20.33
CA ASP A 11 47.34 15.97 20.57
C ASP A 11 46.97 14.54 20.22
N LYS A 12 45.75 14.11 20.53
CA LYS A 12 45.25 12.81 20.11
C LYS A 12 45.22 12.68 18.58
N VAL A 13 44.74 13.72 17.87
CA VAL A 13 44.78 13.76 16.40
C VAL A 13 46.22 13.76 15.88
N ALA A 14 47.12 14.51 16.50
CA ALA A 14 48.53 14.54 16.12
C ALA A 14 49.22 13.17 16.32
N ILE A 15 48.88 12.42 17.38
CA ILE A 15 49.38 11.06 17.60
C ILE A 15 48.84 10.08 16.55
N LEU A 16 47.57 10.25 16.14
CA LEU A 16 46.99 9.47 15.04
C LEU A 16 47.73 9.73 13.71
N PHE A 17 47.95 11.01 13.38
CA PHE A 17 48.70 11.43 12.19
C PHE A 17 50.16 10.94 12.23
N LYS A 18 50.79 10.92 13.41
CA LYS A 18 52.13 10.36 13.61
C LYS A 18 52.17 8.84 13.39
N THR A 19 51.10 8.14 13.73
CA THR A 19 51.01 6.67 13.64
C THR A 19 50.72 6.20 12.22
N LEU A 20 49.84 6.91 11.49
CA LEU A 20 49.46 6.59 10.11
C LEU A 20 50.40 7.24 9.07
N GLY A 21 51.16 8.25 9.46
CA GLY A 21 51.92 9.12 8.55
C GLY A 21 51.06 10.30 8.06
N PHE A 22 51.64 11.50 8.11
CA PHE A 22 50.92 12.76 7.88
C PHE A 22 50.20 12.81 6.52
N HIS A 23 50.85 12.37 5.44
CA HIS A 23 50.26 12.38 4.11
C HIS A 23 49.05 11.44 3.97
N LEU A 24 49.16 10.24 4.54
CA LEU A 24 48.06 9.26 4.50
C LEU A 24 46.90 9.72 5.37
N ALA A 25 47.18 10.21 6.58
CA ALA A 25 46.16 10.75 7.48
C ALA A 25 45.44 11.97 6.86
N ALA A 26 46.16 12.92 6.28
CA ALA A 26 45.56 14.09 5.64
C ALA A 26 44.64 13.72 4.44
N GLN A 27 44.94 12.63 3.73
CA GLN A 27 44.07 12.13 2.66
C GLN A 27 42.79 11.47 3.19
N LEU A 28 42.86 10.80 4.35
CA LEU A 28 41.72 10.14 4.98
C LEU A 28 40.71 11.13 5.57
N PHE A 29 41.18 12.29 6.05
CA PHE A 29 40.34 13.34 6.65
C PHE A 29 40.11 14.52 5.69
N LYS A 30 39.27 14.31 4.66
CA LYS A 30 38.82 15.39 3.76
C LYS A 30 37.90 16.36 4.53
N GLY A 31 38.23 17.65 4.53
CA GLY A 31 37.43 18.70 5.18
C GLY A 31 38.09 19.42 6.37
N ILE A 32 39.30 19.01 6.77
CA ILE A 32 40.10 19.75 7.75
C ILE A 32 40.59 21.06 7.13
N SER A 33 40.43 22.17 7.84
CA SER A 33 40.91 23.48 7.36
C SER A 33 42.44 23.51 7.25
N PRO A 34 43.03 24.29 6.33
CA PRO A 34 44.49 24.43 6.24
C PRO A 34 45.13 24.93 7.56
N GLN A 35 44.39 25.73 8.34
CA GLN A 35 44.85 26.22 9.64
C GLN A 35 44.91 25.11 10.70
N ASP A 36 43.89 24.26 10.75
CA ASP A 36 43.84 23.13 11.69
C ASP A 36 44.89 22.07 11.33
N LEU A 37 45.07 21.80 10.04
CA LEU A 37 46.11 20.90 9.56
C LEU A 37 47.52 21.39 9.95
N HIS A 38 47.75 22.71 9.88
CA HIS A 38 49.00 23.32 10.33
C HIS A 38 49.19 23.18 11.84
N ARG A 39 48.14 23.41 12.65
CA ARG A 39 48.19 23.23 14.12
C ARG A 39 48.46 21.78 14.51
N ILE A 40 47.82 20.82 13.84
CA ILE A 40 48.03 19.39 14.05
C ILE A 40 49.48 19.02 13.73
N LYS A 41 50.03 19.53 12.61
CA LYS A 41 51.43 19.28 12.23
C LYS A 41 52.42 19.80 13.28
N LEU A 42 52.23 21.03 13.77
CA LEU A 42 53.10 21.61 14.81
C LEU A 42 53.07 20.79 16.10
N ARG A 43 51.88 20.31 16.50
CA ARG A 43 51.74 19.47 17.70
C ARG A 43 52.33 18.07 17.49
N MET A 44 52.17 17.49 16.31
CA MET A 44 52.78 16.21 15.94
C MET A 44 54.30 16.22 16.08
N GLU A 45 54.94 17.32 15.66
CA GLU A 45 56.39 17.52 15.77
C GLU A 45 56.83 17.79 17.23
N ALA A 46 56.01 18.49 18.02
CA ALA A 46 56.27 18.76 19.44
C ALA A 46 56.05 17.53 20.35
N ILE A 47 55.22 16.56 19.93
CA ILE A 47 54.98 15.33 20.67
C ILE A 47 56.19 14.40 20.48
N GLY A 48 56.87 14.09 21.59
CA GLY A 48 57.98 13.14 21.64
C GLY A 48 57.59 11.69 21.35
N GLU A 49 58.37 10.74 21.85
CA GLU A 49 58.05 9.33 21.69
C GLU A 49 56.82 8.95 22.53
N VAL A 50 55.81 8.37 21.89
CA VAL A 50 54.55 7.97 22.53
C VAL A 50 54.55 6.45 22.72
N PRO A 51 54.31 5.95 23.95
CA PRO A 51 54.21 4.52 24.21
C PRO A 51 53.15 3.81 23.36
N PHE A 52 53.42 2.56 22.97
CA PHE A 52 52.51 1.77 22.13
C PHE A 52 51.11 1.62 22.74
N LYS A 53 51.02 1.48 24.07
CA LYS A 53 49.73 1.38 24.79
C LYS A 53 48.84 2.62 24.57
N VAL A 54 49.43 3.81 24.56
CA VAL A 54 48.72 5.08 24.32
C VAL A 54 48.31 5.20 22.85
N LYS A 55 49.21 4.86 21.91
CA LYS A 55 48.88 4.84 20.47
C LYS A 55 47.69 3.92 20.18
N ARG A 56 47.68 2.72 20.78
CA ARG A 56 46.60 1.74 20.65
C ARG A 56 45.29 2.27 21.23
N SER A 57 45.32 2.83 22.44
CA SER A 57 44.13 3.41 23.08
C SER A 57 43.52 4.54 22.25
N ILE A 58 44.34 5.43 21.69
CA ILE A 58 43.87 6.53 20.83
C ILE A 58 43.31 5.98 19.51
N LEU A 59 43.93 4.97 18.90
CA LEU A 59 43.40 4.31 17.71
C LEU A 59 42.05 3.64 17.98
N GLU A 60 41.88 2.99 19.12
CA GLU A 60 40.62 2.36 19.53
C GLU A 60 39.54 3.43 19.80
N GLU A 61 39.88 4.53 20.48
CA GLU A 61 38.99 5.67 20.72
C GLU A 61 38.51 6.31 19.40
N PHE A 62 39.42 6.52 18.45
CA PHE A 62 39.09 7.05 17.12
C PHE A 62 38.32 6.05 16.26
N TYR A 63 38.62 4.74 16.34
CA TYR A 63 37.88 3.72 15.62
C TYR A 63 36.42 3.64 16.10
N VAL A 64 36.20 3.67 17.42
CA VAL A 64 34.85 3.74 18.00
C VAL A 64 34.12 5.00 17.55
N THR A 65 34.79 6.16 17.56
CA THR A 65 34.22 7.42 17.10
C THR A 65 33.88 7.39 15.60
N PHE A 66 34.74 6.78 14.77
CA PHE A 66 34.54 6.67 13.32
C PHE A 66 33.40 5.70 12.97
N ILE A 67 33.24 4.61 13.74
CA ILE A 67 32.06 3.73 13.65
C ILE A 67 30.80 4.50 14.08
N GLN A 68 30.85 5.25 15.18
CA GLN A 68 29.74 6.10 15.62
C GLN A 68 29.39 7.21 14.61
N GLU A 69 30.36 7.73 13.87
CA GLU A 69 30.17 8.76 12.85
C GLU A 69 29.65 8.17 11.53
N LYS A 70 30.07 6.96 11.13
CA LYS A 70 29.42 6.20 10.05
C LYS A 70 28.01 5.71 10.39
N VAL A 71 27.66 5.65 11.67
CA VAL A 71 26.30 5.36 12.18
C VAL A 71 25.46 6.63 12.38
N LYS A 72 25.96 7.82 12.01
CA LYS A 72 25.11 9.02 11.84
C LYS A 72 24.62 9.10 10.39
N PRO A 73 23.42 8.59 10.05
CA PRO A 73 22.76 9.04 8.84
C PRO A 73 22.52 10.55 8.98
N ALA A 74 22.68 11.27 7.88
CA ALA A 74 22.26 12.66 7.79
C ALA A 74 20.79 12.78 8.25
N GLY A 75 20.56 13.62 9.27
CA GLY A 75 19.24 13.98 9.76
C GLY A 75 18.91 13.40 11.13
N LYS A 76 18.66 14.30 12.09
CA LYS A 76 17.76 14.02 13.21
C LYS A 76 16.36 13.79 12.64
N GLU A 77 16.11 12.60 12.13
CA GLU A 77 14.78 12.04 12.04
C GLU A 77 14.82 10.76 12.85
N THR A 78 13.92 10.63 13.80
CA THR A 78 13.52 9.35 14.38
C THR A 78 12.93 8.50 13.25
N ARG A 79 13.77 7.96 12.37
CA ARG A 79 13.33 7.04 11.33
C ARG A 79 12.97 5.75 12.03
N LYS A 80 11.66 5.49 12.15
CA LYS A 80 11.16 4.17 12.52
C LYS A 80 11.75 3.20 11.49
N PRO A 81 12.61 2.23 11.86
CA PRO A 81 13.33 1.41 10.89
C PRO A 81 12.40 0.72 9.88
N PHE A 82 11.18 0.40 10.31
CA PHE A 82 10.16 -0.29 9.54
C PHE A 82 9.05 0.61 8.97
N GLU A 83 9.23 1.93 8.92
CA GLU A 83 8.22 2.87 8.37
C GLU A 83 7.77 2.51 6.94
N PHE A 84 8.65 1.88 6.16
CA PHE A 84 8.33 1.46 4.79
C PHE A 84 7.20 0.41 4.72
N LEU A 85 6.96 -0.36 5.79
CA LEU A 85 5.87 -1.34 5.87
C LEU A 85 4.49 -0.68 5.84
N GLU A 86 4.37 0.58 6.26
CA GLU A 86 3.11 1.34 6.23
C GLU A 86 2.62 1.55 4.79
N ARG A 87 3.51 1.43 3.79
CA ARG A 87 3.20 1.62 2.37
C ARG A 87 2.96 0.32 1.59
N LEU A 88 3.12 -0.83 2.25
CA LEU A 88 2.94 -2.15 1.62
C LEU A 88 1.58 -2.74 2.01
N THR A 89 0.96 -3.50 1.12
CA THR A 89 -0.24 -4.31 1.45
C THR A 89 0.12 -5.52 2.30
N ASP A 90 -0.89 -6.17 2.90
CA ASP A 90 -0.68 -7.35 3.74
C ASP A 90 -0.08 -8.53 2.95
N GLU A 91 -0.48 -8.68 1.68
CA GLU A 91 0.08 -9.68 0.76
C GLU A 91 1.53 -9.38 0.40
N GLN A 92 1.86 -8.11 0.17
CA GLN A 92 3.22 -7.67 -0.09
C GLN A 92 4.13 -7.92 1.11
N VAL A 93 3.65 -7.65 2.33
CA VAL A 93 4.41 -7.93 3.54
C VAL A 93 4.60 -9.45 3.72
N ALA A 94 3.54 -10.24 3.57
CA ALA A 94 3.63 -11.70 3.68
C ALA A 94 4.61 -12.30 2.67
N TYR A 95 4.63 -11.78 1.44
CA TYR A 95 5.59 -12.19 0.41
C TYR A 95 7.01 -11.73 0.71
N LEU A 96 7.20 -10.49 1.17
CA LEU A 96 8.51 -9.95 1.55
C LEU A 96 9.20 -10.84 2.58
N ILE A 97 8.44 -11.33 3.56
CA ILE A 97 8.97 -12.14 4.66
C ILE A 97 8.88 -13.65 4.42
N SER A 98 8.32 -14.12 3.30
CA SER A 98 7.98 -15.54 3.13
C SER A 98 9.19 -16.49 3.18
N ASN A 99 10.37 -15.99 2.82
CA ASN A 99 11.63 -16.75 2.82
C ASN A 99 12.54 -16.39 4.00
N GLU A 100 12.04 -15.62 4.96
CA GLU A 100 12.80 -15.21 6.14
C GLU A 100 12.70 -16.25 7.27
N PRO A 101 13.68 -16.29 8.20
CA PRO A 101 13.54 -17.06 9.42
C PRO A 101 12.33 -16.61 10.27
N PRO A 102 11.68 -17.51 11.04
CA PRO A 102 10.52 -17.18 11.88
C PRO A 102 10.72 -15.97 12.80
N ARG A 103 11.94 -15.78 13.31
CA ARG A 103 12.31 -14.64 14.15
C ARG A 103 12.29 -13.30 13.42
N ILE A 104 12.71 -13.27 12.16
CA ILE A 104 12.65 -12.06 11.30
C ILE A 104 11.20 -11.80 10.88
N MET A 105 10.44 -12.85 10.56
CA MET A 105 9.00 -12.74 10.30
C MET A 105 8.28 -12.12 11.50
N ALA A 106 8.54 -12.65 12.70
CA ALA A 106 7.97 -12.17 13.97
C ALA A 106 8.33 -10.71 14.25
N LEU A 107 9.62 -10.36 14.13
CA LEU A 107 10.08 -8.98 14.32
C LEU A 107 9.38 -8.03 13.34
N THR A 108 9.25 -8.41 12.08
CA THR A 108 8.62 -7.61 11.02
C THR A 108 7.13 -7.42 11.28
N ILE A 109 6.42 -8.50 11.60
CA ILE A 109 4.97 -8.48 11.90
C ILE A 109 4.71 -7.63 13.14
N ALA A 110 5.55 -7.73 14.19
CA ALA A 110 5.41 -6.94 15.41
C ALA A 110 5.47 -5.41 15.21
N GLN A 111 5.94 -4.94 14.05
CA GLN A 111 5.96 -3.51 13.71
C GLN A 111 4.67 -3.01 13.06
N LEU A 112 3.76 -3.91 12.69
CA LEU A 112 2.45 -3.58 12.13
C LEU A 112 1.43 -3.32 13.25
N ASP A 113 0.31 -2.67 12.92
CA ASP A 113 -0.85 -2.63 13.81
C ASP A 113 -1.50 -4.02 13.99
N VAL A 114 -2.26 -4.19 15.07
CA VAL A 114 -2.81 -5.50 15.50
C VAL A 114 -3.71 -6.14 14.42
N ASP A 115 -4.47 -5.33 13.68
CA ASP A 115 -5.36 -5.84 12.63
C ASP A 115 -4.55 -6.42 11.47
N ARG A 116 -3.52 -5.68 11.03
CA ARG A 116 -2.59 -6.14 10.00
C ARG A 116 -1.76 -7.33 10.46
N GLN A 117 -1.33 -7.37 11.72
CA GLN A 117 -0.61 -8.54 12.28
C GLN A 117 -1.40 -9.83 12.07
N SER A 118 -2.68 -9.83 12.45
CA SER A 118 -3.56 -10.99 12.29
C SER A 118 -3.69 -11.41 10.82
N LYS A 119 -3.92 -10.45 9.92
CA LYS A 119 -4.06 -10.72 8.48
C LYS A 119 -2.79 -11.31 7.88
N VAL A 120 -1.64 -10.70 8.14
CA VAL A 120 -0.35 -11.17 7.61
C VAL A 120 -0.01 -12.56 8.13
N ILE A 121 -0.26 -12.86 9.42
CA ILE A 121 -0.04 -14.21 9.97
C ILE A 121 -0.90 -15.24 9.24
N GLN A 122 -2.18 -14.94 8.98
CA GLN A 122 -3.08 -15.85 8.26
C GLN A 122 -2.67 -16.12 6.81
N LEU A 123 -1.88 -15.23 6.20
CA LEU A 123 -1.33 -15.40 4.85
C LEU A 123 -0.07 -16.29 4.82
N LEU A 124 0.55 -16.56 5.96
CA LEU A 124 1.71 -17.45 6.06
C LEU A 124 1.30 -18.93 6.03
N ASP A 125 2.27 -19.81 5.75
CA ASP A 125 2.07 -21.25 5.81
C ASP A 125 1.57 -21.70 7.21
N PRO A 126 0.49 -22.49 7.31
CA PRO A 126 -0.05 -22.94 8.59
C PRO A 126 0.97 -23.64 9.51
N THR A 127 2.02 -24.24 8.94
CA THR A 127 3.08 -24.91 9.70
C THR A 127 4.08 -23.93 10.34
N ILE A 128 4.22 -22.72 9.81
CA ILE A 128 5.13 -21.69 10.34
C ILE A 128 4.44 -20.73 11.29
N GLN A 129 3.13 -20.52 11.16
CA GLN A 129 2.35 -19.59 12.00
C GLN A 129 2.59 -19.77 13.51
N PRO A 130 2.58 -21.00 14.10
CA PRO A 130 2.82 -21.16 15.53
C PRO A 130 4.23 -20.77 15.96
N LYS A 131 5.23 -20.97 15.08
CA LYS A 131 6.63 -20.60 15.34
C LYS A 131 6.78 -19.09 15.36
N VAL A 132 6.18 -18.40 14.38
CA VAL A 132 6.19 -16.94 14.31
C VAL A 132 5.53 -16.32 15.54
N LEU A 133 4.36 -16.83 15.95
CA LEU A 133 3.68 -16.38 17.18
C LEU A 133 4.53 -16.58 18.43
N THR A 134 5.24 -17.71 18.53
CA THR A 134 6.14 -18.00 19.65
C THR A 134 7.31 -17.02 19.70
N GLU A 135 7.92 -16.70 18.55
CA GLU A 135 9.01 -15.74 18.45
C GLU A 135 8.55 -14.31 18.76
N MET A 136 7.32 -13.91 18.38
CA MET A 136 6.77 -12.58 18.70
C MET A 136 6.71 -12.30 20.20
N GLY A 137 6.49 -13.33 21.02
CA GLY A 137 6.52 -13.22 22.48
C GLY A 137 7.93 -13.15 23.09
N ASN A 138 8.99 -13.32 22.29
CA ASN A 138 10.38 -13.45 22.75
C ASN A 138 11.35 -12.57 21.94
N LEU A 139 10.96 -11.33 21.59
CA LEU A 139 11.79 -10.41 20.78
C LEU A 139 12.70 -9.49 21.60
N ASP A 140 12.55 -9.45 22.93
CA ASP A 140 13.20 -8.48 23.82
C ASP A 140 14.74 -8.58 23.88
N ASP A 141 15.30 -9.69 23.43
CA ASP A 141 16.74 -9.97 23.43
C ASP A 141 17.47 -9.48 22.17
N ILE A 142 16.76 -8.90 21.19
CA ILE A 142 17.34 -8.41 19.94
C ILE A 142 17.92 -7.00 20.15
N PRO A 143 19.25 -6.79 19.96
CA PRO A 143 19.85 -5.47 20.06
C PRO A 143 19.30 -4.52 19.00
N LEU A 144 19.20 -3.23 19.33
CA LEU A 144 18.66 -2.20 18.44
C LEU A 144 19.41 -2.16 17.09
N GLU A 145 20.73 -2.38 17.10
CA GLU A 145 21.55 -2.44 15.90
C GLU A 145 21.11 -3.57 14.96
N GLY A 146 20.73 -4.73 15.53
CA GLY A 146 20.20 -5.86 14.77
C GLY A 146 18.85 -5.55 14.14
N VAL A 147 17.96 -4.89 14.90
CA VAL A 147 16.65 -4.43 14.42
C VAL A 147 16.81 -3.48 13.23
N VAL A 148 17.72 -2.51 13.32
CA VAL A 148 17.99 -1.54 12.24
C VAL A 148 18.60 -2.21 11.00
N SER A 149 19.50 -3.19 11.19
CA SER A 149 20.11 -3.95 10.10
C SER A 149 19.05 -4.74 9.33
N ILE A 150 18.22 -5.51 10.04
CA ILE A 150 17.15 -6.31 9.46
C ILE A 150 16.17 -5.42 8.70
N ALA A 151 15.76 -4.30 9.29
CA ALA A 151 14.86 -3.36 8.64
C ALA A 151 15.44 -2.79 7.34
N SER A 152 16.74 -2.49 7.32
CA SER A 152 17.42 -1.98 6.13
C SER A 152 17.46 -3.02 5.00
N GLU A 153 17.76 -4.28 5.33
CA GLU A 153 17.75 -5.37 4.35
C GLU A 153 16.36 -5.64 3.78
N LEU A 154 15.33 -5.66 4.64
CA LEU A 154 13.95 -5.83 4.20
C LEU A 154 13.46 -4.65 3.36
N LYS A 155 13.90 -3.44 3.68
CA LYS A 155 13.58 -2.25 2.87
C LYS A 155 14.18 -2.32 1.47
N GLU A 156 15.42 -2.78 1.34
CA GLU A 156 16.04 -3.01 0.03
C GLU A 156 15.27 -4.07 -0.77
N LYS A 157 14.90 -5.19 -0.14
CA LYS A 157 14.06 -6.23 -0.76
C LYS A 157 12.68 -5.71 -1.17
N ALA A 158 12.09 -4.81 -0.37
CA ALA A 158 10.78 -4.22 -0.62
C ALA A 158 10.73 -3.43 -1.95
N ASN A 159 11.85 -2.86 -2.40
CA ASN A 159 11.93 -2.13 -3.67
C ASN A 159 11.72 -3.03 -4.89
N PHE A 160 11.88 -4.35 -4.74
CA PHE A 160 11.72 -5.35 -5.81
C PHE A 160 10.41 -6.12 -5.72
N LEU A 161 9.49 -5.69 -4.85
CA LEU A 161 8.20 -6.35 -4.72
C LEU A 161 7.34 -6.13 -5.99
N PRO A 162 6.61 -7.16 -6.44
CA PRO A 162 5.56 -7.03 -7.43
C PRO A 162 4.55 -5.92 -7.07
N LYS A 163 3.87 -5.36 -8.07
CA LYS A 163 2.83 -4.34 -7.82
C LYS A 163 1.64 -4.97 -7.10
N GLU A 164 0.87 -4.20 -6.35
CA GLU A 164 -0.34 -4.67 -5.64
C GLU A 164 -1.30 -5.45 -6.56
N SER A 165 -1.43 -5.03 -7.83
CA SER A 165 -2.25 -5.71 -8.83
C SER A 165 -1.79 -7.13 -9.18
N GLU A 166 -0.52 -7.45 -8.97
CA GLU A 166 0.09 -8.76 -9.26
C GLU A 166 -0.07 -9.74 -8.09
N PHE A 167 -0.39 -9.25 -6.88
CA PHE A 167 -0.73 -10.08 -5.72
C PHE A 167 -2.20 -10.53 -5.69
N SER A 168 -3.07 -9.87 -6.46
CA SER A 168 -4.46 -10.30 -6.63
C SER A 168 -4.55 -11.58 -7.47
N ARG A 169 -4.84 -12.72 -6.83
CA ARG A 169 -5.03 -14.03 -7.49
C ARG A 169 -6.43 -14.20 -8.12
N GLY A 170 -7.17 -13.13 -8.35
CA GLY A 170 -8.54 -13.18 -8.89
C GLY A 170 -9.62 -12.71 -7.90
N GLY A 171 -10.70 -13.48 -7.76
CA GLY A 171 -11.81 -13.18 -6.82
C GLY A 171 -12.93 -12.30 -7.40
N GLY A 172 -13.96 -12.03 -6.58
CA GLY A 172 -15.17 -11.33 -7.03
C GLY A 172 -14.93 -9.98 -7.70
N LYS A 173 -13.95 -9.19 -7.20
CA LYS A 173 -13.58 -7.89 -7.80
C LYS A 173 -13.01 -8.02 -9.21
N SER A 174 -12.19 -9.05 -9.44
CA SER A 174 -11.61 -9.33 -10.76
C SER A 174 -12.69 -9.75 -11.76
N VAL A 175 -13.61 -10.61 -11.32
CA VAL A 175 -14.76 -11.06 -12.13
C VAL A 175 -15.70 -9.89 -12.43
N ALA A 176 -16.01 -9.04 -11.44
CA ALA A 176 -16.78 -7.81 -11.63
C ALA A 176 -16.15 -6.90 -12.70
N GLY A 177 -14.82 -6.75 -12.66
CA GLY A 177 -14.07 -6.00 -13.66
C GLY A 177 -14.21 -6.57 -15.07
N ILE A 178 -14.25 -7.90 -15.24
CA ILE A 178 -14.49 -8.55 -16.54
C ILE A 178 -15.93 -8.32 -16.99
N LEU A 179 -16.91 -8.63 -16.13
CA LEU A 179 -18.34 -8.49 -16.41
C LEU A 179 -18.68 -7.06 -16.87
N SER A 180 -18.06 -6.04 -16.26
CA SER A 180 -18.30 -4.63 -16.60
C SER A 180 -18.00 -4.28 -18.05
N ARG A 181 -17.07 -5.01 -18.67
CA ARG A 181 -16.63 -4.78 -20.05
C ARG A 181 -17.48 -5.54 -21.05
N LEU A 182 -18.19 -6.57 -20.62
CA LEU A 182 -19.04 -7.38 -21.48
C LEU A 182 -20.28 -6.62 -21.95
N ARG A 183 -20.99 -7.25 -22.89
CA ARG A 183 -22.33 -6.82 -23.29
C ARG A 183 -23.33 -7.30 -22.23
N PRO A 184 -24.43 -6.56 -21.98
CA PRO A 184 -25.44 -6.94 -20.98
C PRO A 184 -25.99 -8.36 -21.16
N SER A 185 -26.09 -8.85 -22.39
CA SER A 185 -26.52 -10.21 -22.70
C SER A 185 -25.52 -11.30 -22.29
N ASP A 186 -24.22 -11.08 -22.51
CA ASP A 186 -23.18 -12.02 -22.08
C ASP A 186 -23.01 -11.98 -20.56
N GLU A 187 -23.03 -10.78 -19.98
CA GLU A 187 -23.02 -10.55 -18.53
C GLU A 187 -24.12 -11.34 -17.83
N LYS A 188 -25.38 -11.20 -18.27
CA LYS A 188 -26.52 -11.92 -17.70
C LYS A 188 -26.33 -13.42 -17.77
N ARG A 189 -25.90 -13.94 -18.94
CA ARG A 189 -25.62 -15.39 -19.11
C ARG A 189 -24.53 -15.88 -18.15
N PHE A 190 -23.45 -15.11 -17.97
CA PHE A 190 -22.37 -15.51 -17.07
C PHE A 190 -22.77 -15.41 -15.60
N LEU A 191 -23.51 -14.37 -15.20
CA LEU A 191 -24.03 -14.26 -13.83
C LEU A 191 -25.00 -15.40 -13.51
N GLU A 192 -25.92 -15.75 -14.40
CA GLU A 192 -26.83 -16.89 -14.22
C GLU A 192 -26.08 -18.23 -14.09
N TYR A 193 -24.96 -18.39 -14.79
CA TYR A 193 -24.10 -19.56 -14.64
C TYR A 193 -23.38 -19.56 -13.29
N LEU A 194 -22.79 -18.42 -12.90
CA LEU A 194 -22.10 -18.27 -11.62
C LEU A 194 -23.05 -18.42 -10.42
N GLU A 195 -24.30 -17.99 -10.53
CA GLU A 195 -25.31 -18.17 -9.48
C GLU A 195 -25.61 -19.65 -9.20
N LYS A 196 -25.51 -20.50 -10.23
CA LYS A 196 -25.72 -21.95 -10.10
C LYS A 196 -24.47 -22.68 -9.58
N GLU A 197 -23.30 -22.36 -10.13
CA GLU A 197 -22.07 -23.10 -9.85
C GLU A 197 -21.28 -22.57 -8.65
N ALA A 198 -21.33 -21.26 -8.40
CA ALA A 198 -20.50 -20.58 -7.41
C ALA A 198 -21.25 -19.39 -6.76
N PRO A 199 -22.32 -19.64 -5.98
CA PRO A 199 -23.15 -18.59 -5.39
C PRO A 199 -22.39 -17.66 -4.45
N GLU A 200 -21.39 -18.17 -3.71
CA GLU A 200 -20.55 -17.33 -2.85
C GLU A 200 -19.68 -16.36 -3.66
N LEU A 201 -19.18 -16.79 -4.82
CA LEU A 201 -18.47 -15.89 -5.74
C LEU A 201 -19.40 -14.81 -6.27
N VAL A 202 -20.68 -15.11 -6.53
CA VAL A 202 -21.65 -14.08 -6.95
C VAL A 202 -21.88 -13.05 -5.86
N LYS A 203 -21.97 -13.46 -4.59
CA LYS A 203 -22.05 -12.52 -3.47
C LYS A 203 -20.83 -11.60 -3.46
N GLU A 204 -19.63 -12.15 -3.62
CA GLU A 204 -18.42 -11.33 -3.70
C GLU A 204 -18.40 -10.41 -4.93
N VAL A 205 -18.85 -10.87 -6.09
CA VAL A 205 -18.92 -10.09 -7.32
C VAL A 205 -19.88 -8.91 -7.14
N LYS A 206 -21.06 -9.14 -6.57
CA LYS A 206 -22.09 -8.10 -6.37
C LYS A 206 -21.61 -6.96 -5.46
N ARG A 207 -20.61 -7.19 -4.59
CA ARG A 207 -19.98 -6.12 -3.77
C ARG A 207 -19.26 -5.06 -4.63
N TYR A 208 -18.90 -5.41 -5.86
CA TYR A 208 -18.14 -4.56 -6.79
C TYR A 208 -18.87 -4.39 -8.13
N TYR A 209 -20.08 -4.93 -8.26
CA TYR A 209 -20.77 -5.09 -9.53
C TYR A 209 -22.27 -4.83 -9.41
N ILE A 210 -22.80 -4.00 -10.31
CA ILE A 210 -24.23 -3.70 -10.41
C ILE A 210 -24.69 -3.89 -11.85
N THR A 211 -25.84 -4.55 -12.03
CA THR A 211 -26.51 -4.71 -13.33
C THR A 211 -27.49 -3.57 -13.59
N PHE A 212 -28.04 -3.48 -14.81
CA PHE A 212 -29.11 -2.51 -15.09
C PHE A 212 -30.39 -2.81 -14.29
N GLU A 213 -30.71 -4.09 -14.09
CA GLU A 213 -31.88 -4.53 -13.33
C GLU A 213 -31.74 -4.13 -11.85
N ASP A 214 -30.53 -4.18 -11.29
CA ASP A 214 -30.23 -3.81 -9.90
C ASP A 214 -30.35 -2.30 -9.64
N LEU A 215 -30.32 -1.45 -10.67
CA LEU A 215 -30.51 0.00 -10.49
C LEU A 215 -31.88 0.34 -9.89
N VAL A 216 -32.87 -0.54 -10.07
CA VAL A 216 -34.17 -0.42 -9.41
C VAL A 216 -34.06 -0.52 -7.89
N LYS A 217 -33.01 -1.12 -7.33
CA LYS A 217 -32.78 -1.21 -5.89
C LYS A 217 -32.17 0.06 -5.31
N LEU A 218 -31.62 0.94 -6.14
CA LEU A 218 -31.00 2.17 -5.66
C LEU A 218 -32.03 3.07 -4.95
N PRO A 219 -31.58 3.81 -3.90
CA PRO A 219 -32.37 4.88 -3.31
C PRO A 219 -32.76 5.91 -4.37
N SER A 220 -34.00 6.42 -4.30
CA SER A 220 -34.56 7.32 -5.31
C SER A 220 -33.70 8.55 -5.59
N GLY A 221 -33.01 9.10 -4.58
CA GLY A 221 -32.08 10.22 -4.77
C GLY A 221 -30.90 9.87 -5.67
N ILE A 222 -30.24 8.73 -5.42
CA ILE A 222 -29.10 8.26 -6.20
C ILE A 222 -29.55 7.89 -7.62
N LEU A 223 -30.66 7.17 -7.75
CA LEU A 223 -31.21 6.82 -9.07
C LEU A 223 -31.55 8.09 -9.87
N ALA A 224 -32.10 9.13 -9.23
CA ALA A 224 -32.36 10.41 -9.89
C ALA A 224 -31.07 11.04 -10.43
N ASP A 225 -30.00 11.02 -9.64
CA ASP A 225 -28.73 11.63 -10.02
C ASP A 225 -28.03 10.85 -11.14
N VAL A 226 -28.14 9.51 -11.13
CA VAL A 226 -27.72 8.67 -12.27
C VAL A 226 -28.49 9.08 -13.53
N LEU A 227 -29.82 9.12 -13.48
CA LEU A 227 -30.64 9.39 -14.66
C LEU A 227 -30.47 10.82 -15.18
N LYS A 228 -30.25 11.81 -14.31
CA LYS A 228 -29.94 13.20 -14.74
C LYS A 228 -28.62 13.31 -15.50
N SER A 229 -27.68 12.38 -15.29
CA SER A 229 -26.37 12.37 -15.94
C SER A 229 -26.38 11.69 -17.32
N VAL A 230 -27.55 11.25 -17.79
CA VAL A 230 -27.73 10.49 -19.04
C VAL A 230 -28.75 11.21 -19.93
N GLU A 231 -28.56 11.12 -21.25
CA GLU A 231 -29.51 11.64 -22.23
C GLU A 231 -30.87 10.95 -22.12
N VAL A 232 -31.95 11.73 -22.25
CA VAL A 232 -33.32 11.20 -22.11
C VAL A 232 -33.64 10.13 -23.16
N SER A 233 -33.08 10.26 -24.37
CA SER A 233 -33.19 9.26 -25.42
C SER A 233 -32.53 7.92 -25.06
N ASP A 234 -31.38 7.94 -24.37
CA ASP A 234 -30.73 6.74 -23.86
C ASP A 234 -31.60 6.10 -22.76
N ILE A 235 -32.23 6.89 -21.88
CA ILE A 235 -33.17 6.36 -20.87
C ILE A 235 -34.35 5.65 -21.56
N ALA A 236 -34.94 6.27 -22.59
CA ALA A 236 -36.02 5.68 -23.37
C ALA A 236 -35.61 4.33 -23.99
N TYR A 237 -34.44 4.27 -24.63
CA TYR A 237 -33.90 3.03 -25.19
C TYR A 237 -33.65 1.96 -24.12
N ALA A 238 -33.13 2.34 -22.95
CA ALA A 238 -32.78 1.39 -21.89
C ALA A 238 -34.01 0.77 -21.22
N LEU A 239 -35.11 1.52 -21.10
CA LEU A 239 -36.40 1.06 -20.56
C LEU A 239 -37.20 0.18 -21.53
N LYS A 240 -36.82 0.14 -22.82
CA LYS A 240 -37.53 -0.64 -23.82
C LYS A 240 -37.53 -2.14 -23.49
N GLY A 241 -38.72 -2.71 -23.28
CA GLY A 241 -38.90 -4.12 -22.97
C GLY A 241 -38.57 -4.49 -21.52
N GLN A 242 -38.38 -3.50 -20.65
CA GLN A 242 -38.28 -3.72 -19.21
C GLN A 242 -39.66 -3.93 -18.58
N PRO A 243 -39.76 -4.69 -17.48
CA PRO A 243 -41.00 -4.83 -16.73
C PRO A 243 -41.56 -3.49 -16.23
N ASP A 244 -42.89 -3.38 -16.12
CA ASP A 244 -43.58 -2.13 -15.77
C ASP A 244 -43.12 -1.53 -14.44
N ASN A 245 -42.83 -2.37 -13.44
CA ASN A 245 -42.31 -1.91 -12.15
C ASN A 245 -40.96 -1.19 -12.25
N ILE A 246 -40.08 -1.61 -13.18
CA ILE A 246 -38.81 -0.94 -13.44
C ILE A 246 -39.07 0.38 -14.17
N GLN A 247 -39.91 0.37 -15.20
CA GLN A 247 -40.24 1.58 -15.96
C GLN A 247 -40.85 2.66 -15.06
N GLU A 248 -41.86 2.30 -14.26
CA GLU A 248 -42.53 3.21 -13.34
C GLU A 248 -41.56 3.82 -12.33
N LYS A 249 -40.67 3.02 -11.69
CA LYS A 249 -39.71 3.57 -10.73
C LYS A 249 -38.77 4.56 -11.39
N PHE A 250 -38.23 4.24 -12.57
CA PHE A 250 -37.31 5.13 -13.29
C PHE A 250 -37.99 6.44 -13.72
N ILE A 251 -39.21 6.35 -14.24
CA ILE A 251 -40.00 7.52 -14.65
C ILE A 251 -40.33 8.39 -13.44
N ASN A 252 -40.82 7.80 -12.35
CA ASN A 252 -41.29 8.55 -11.18
C ASN A 252 -40.19 9.29 -10.43
N VAL A 253 -38.96 8.80 -10.51
CA VAL A 253 -37.78 9.42 -9.91
C VAL A 253 -37.33 10.68 -10.68
N LEU A 254 -37.75 10.83 -11.93
CA LEU A 254 -37.43 12.00 -12.75
C LEU A 254 -38.33 13.22 -12.44
N PRO A 255 -37.80 14.45 -12.59
CA PRO A 255 -38.61 15.67 -12.51
C PRO A 255 -39.73 15.67 -13.57
N GLN A 256 -40.85 16.35 -13.28
CA GLN A 256 -42.02 16.40 -14.18
C GLN A 256 -41.67 16.79 -15.62
N ARG A 257 -40.79 17.78 -15.81
CA ARG A 257 -40.37 18.21 -17.15
C ARG A 257 -39.65 17.08 -17.92
N THR A 258 -38.73 16.39 -17.26
CA THR A 258 -37.96 15.30 -17.87
C THR A 258 -38.84 14.08 -18.16
N ARG A 259 -39.84 13.81 -17.30
CA ARG A 259 -40.83 12.75 -17.55
C ARG A 259 -41.60 12.97 -18.85
N ILE A 260 -42.08 14.19 -19.10
CA ILE A 260 -42.81 14.50 -20.33
C ILE A 260 -41.93 14.25 -21.57
N ILE A 261 -40.68 14.70 -21.52
CA ILE A 261 -39.71 14.49 -22.62
C ILE A 261 -39.44 12.99 -22.81
N LEU A 262 -39.27 12.25 -21.71
CA LEU A 262 -39.06 10.81 -21.75
C LEU A 262 -40.24 10.07 -22.36
N GLU A 263 -41.47 10.40 -21.98
CA GLU A 263 -42.68 9.82 -22.55
C GLU A 263 -42.79 10.08 -24.06
N ASP A 264 -42.42 11.28 -24.52
CA ASP A 264 -42.40 11.60 -25.95
C ASP A 264 -41.29 10.85 -26.69
N GLU A 265 -40.09 10.74 -26.12
CA GLU A 265 -39.01 9.90 -26.67
C GLU A 265 -39.41 8.42 -26.74
N MET A 266 -40.08 7.90 -25.72
CA MET A 266 -40.58 6.53 -25.70
C MET A 266 -41.62 6.27 -26.80
N LYS A 267 -42.49 7.24 -27.11
CA LYS A 267 -43.42 7.18 -28.25
C LYS A 267 -42.69 7.19 -29.58
N LEU A 268 -41.63 7.99 -29.73
CA LEU A 268 -40.84 8.05 -30.97
C LEU A 268 -40.14 6.72 -31.30
N ILE A 269 -39.75 5.96 -30.28
CA ILE A 269 -39.13 4.63 -30.43
C ILE A 269 -40.12 3.49 -30.26
N GLU A 270 -41.41 3.73 -30.48
CA GLU A 270 -42.43 2.69 -30.52
C GLU A 270 -42.10 1.59 -31.56
N GLY A 271 -42.58 0.38 -31.27
CA GLY A 271 -42.26 -0.80 -32.07
C GLY A 271 -40.89 -1.44 -31.79
N PRO A 272 -40.48 -2.44 -32.61
CA PRO A 272 -39.25 -3.18 -32.42
C PRO A 272 -38.00 -2.32 -32.63
N GLN A 273 -37.09 -2.31 -31.66
CA GLN A 273 -35.81 -1.61 -31.74
C GLN A 273 -34.65 -2.61 -31.79
N PRO A 274 -33.51 -2.26 -32.43
CA PRO A 274 -32.34 -3.12 -32.42
C PRO A 274 -31.84 -3.36 -30.99
N ARG A 275 -31.70 -4.62 -30.60
CA ARG A 275 -31.18 -5.03 -29.27
C ARG A 275 -29.88 -4.33 -28.90
N ARG A 276 -28.99 -4.12 -29.87
CA ARG A 276 -27.72 -3.41 -29.68
C ARG A 276 -27.91 -1.98 -29.15
N LYS A 277 -28.96 -1.26 -29.58
CA LYS A 277 -29.24 0.11 -29.09
C LYS A 277 -29.68 0.08 -27.62
N VAL A 278 -30.58 -0.84 -27.28
CA VAL A 278 -31.05 -1.05 -25.90
C VAL A 278 -29.89 -1.40 -24.98
N GLU A 279 -29.08 -2.39 -25.36
CA GLU A 279 -27.91 -2.82 -24.58
C GLU A 279 -26.86 -1.72 -24.41
N ALA A 280 -26.62 -0.91 -25.45
CA ALA A 280 -25.70 0.22 -25.37
C ALA A 280 -26.22 1.30 -24.40
N ALA A 281 -27.52 1.58 -24.42
CA ALA A 281 -28.14 2.55 -23.53
C ALA A 281 -28.15 2.08 -22.07
N GLN A 282 -28.48 0.82 -21.81
CA GLN A 282 -28.39 0.22 -20.48
C GLN A 282 -26.97 0.30 -19.93
N LYS A 283 -25.97 -0.05 -20.74
CA LYS A 283 -24.56 0.02 -20.36
C LYS A 283 -24.14 1.45 -19.99
N LYS A 284 -24.54 2.46 -20.77
CA LYS A 284 -24.28 3.88 -20.43
C LYS A 284 -24.82 4.26 -19.05
N ILE A 285 -26.04 3.85 -18.73
CA ILE A 285 -26.68 4.18 -17.44
C ILE A 285 -25.94 3.48 -16.29
N VAL A 286 -25.60 2.19 -16.45
CA VAL A 286 -24.84 1.42 -15.45
C VAL A 286 -23.43 2.01 -15.24
N ASP A 287 -22.76 2.41 -16.32
CA ASP A 287 -21.43 3.04 -16.24
C ASP A 287 -21.49 4.38 -15.48
N LYS A 288 -22.59 5.14 -15.64
CA LYS A 288 -22.85 6.36 -14.85
C LYS A 288 -23.13 6.07 -13.37
N ALA A 289 -23.88 5.03 -13.05
CA ALA A 289 -24.06 4.60 -11.66
C ALA A 289 -22.72 4.25 -10.99
N ARG A 290 -21.84 3.54 -11.71
CA ARG A 290 -20.49 3.20 -11.22
C ARG A 290 -19.56 4.40 -11.14
N GLU A 291 -19.77 5.44 -11.93
CA GLU A 291 -19.03 6.69 -11.79
C GLU A 291 -19.39 7.39 -10.48
N LEU A 292 -20.68 7.51 -10.17
CA LEU A 292 -21.14 8.09 -8.90
C LEU A 292 -20.71 7.27 -7.66
N GLU A 293 -20.67 5.94 -7.78
CA GLU A 293 -20.13 5.05 -6.72
C GLU A 293 -18.65 5.35 -6.46
N ARG A 294 -17.83 5.48 -7.52
CA ARG A 294 -16.40 5.83 -7.40
C ARG A 294 -16.16 7.22 -6.83
N GLU A 295 -17.11 8.14 -7.02
CA GLU A 295 -17.10 9.46 -6.38
C GLU A 295 -17.50 9.42 -4.89
N GLY A 296 -17.86 8.25 -4.36
CA GLY A 296 -18.28 8.06 -2.97
C GLY A 296 -19.68 8.56 -2.68
N ARG A 297 -20.53 8.75 -3.71
CA ARG A 297 -21.93 9.18 -3.52
C ARG A 297 -22.79 8.12 -2.84
N PHE A 298 -22.43 6.86 -3.04
CA PHE A 298 -23.06 5.69 -2.44
C PHE A 298 -22.11 4.49 -2.51
N SER A 299 -22.40 3.44 -1.76
CA SER A 299 -21.66 2.18 -1.77
C SER A 299 -22.56 1.04 -2.26
N LEU A 300 -22.01 0.17 -3.11
CA LEU A 300 -22.71 -1.05 -3.57
C LEU A 300 -22.84 -2.10 -2.48
N GLN A 301 -22.00 -2.05 -1.44
CA GLN A 301 -22.06 -3.02 -0.33
C GLN A 301 -23.33 -2.81 0.50
N ASP A 302 -23.72 -1.55 0.69
CA ASP A 302 -24.89 -1.16 1.48
C ASP A 302 -26.20 -1.68 0.85
N LEU A 303 -26.24 -1.80 -0.48
CA LEU A 303 -27.39 -2.35 -1.22
C LEU A 303 -27.55 -3.87 -1.07
N LEU A 304 -26.49 -4.57 -0.62
CA LEU A 304 -26.53 -6.01 -0.37
C LEU A 304 -26.97 -6.34 1.06
N GLU A 305 -26.76 -5.41 1.99
CA GLU A 305 -27.11 -5.57 3.40
C GLU A 305 -28.62 -5.40 3.65
N GLU A 306 -29.33 -4.65 2.80
CA GLU A 306 -30.79 -4.48 2.89
C GLU A 306 -31.59 -5.79 2.63
N ASP A 307 -30.98 -6.83 2.05
CA ASP A 307 -31.62 -8.13 1.76
C ASP A 307 -31.53 -9.14 2.93
N VAL A 308 -30.97 -8.78 4.10
CA VAL A 308 -30.91 -9.65 5.30
C VAL A 308 -31.99 -9.26 6.30
N ILE A 309 -33.14 -9.95 6.24
CA ILE A 309 -34.13 -9.95 7.33
C ILE A 309 -33.97 -11.28 8.08
N GLU A 310 -33.76 -11.21 9.41
CA GLU A 310 -33.78 -12.37 10.32
C GLU A 310 -35.10 -13.15 10.28
#